data_AF-A0A257TTV9-F1
#
_entry.id   AF-A0A257TTV9-F1
#
_cell.length_a   1.000
_cell.length_b   1.000
_cell.length_c   1.000
_cell.angle_alpha   90.00
_cell.angle_beta   90.00
_cell.angle_gamma   90.00
#
_symmetry.space_group_name_H-M   'P 1'
#
loop_
_entity.id
_entity.type
_entity.pdbx_description
1 polymer ?
#
loop_
_entity_poly.entity_id
_entity_poly.type
_entity_poly.pdbx_seq_one_letter_code
_entity_poly.pdbx_strand_id
1 'polypeptide(L)'
;MFRRVRLMLEMVRFSHTVFALPFALLAAVMAWREGAVAWRWRDLLGVVLCMVLARSTAMAFNRLTDRELDAANPRTRSRHLPAGLLSVAGVTAFAAVCAAGFVASTLLFLPNR
;
A
#
# COMPACT_ATOMS: atom_id res chain seq x y z
N MET A 1 -21.36 3.89 7.07
CA MET A 1 -20.07 4.27 6.46
C MET A 1 -18.85 3.73 7.22
N PHE A 2 -18.73 3.94 8.53
CA PHE A 2 -17.59 3.47 9.35
C PHE A 2 -17.24 1.97 9.20
N ARG A 3 -18.23 1.10 9.05
CA ARG A 3 -18.00 -0.35 8.87
C ARG A 3 -17.32 -0.69 7.53
N ARG A 4 -17.60 0.04 6.44
CA ARG A 4 -16.94 -0.17 5.13
C ARG A 4 -15.51 0.35 5.13
N VAL A 5 -15.26 1.48 5.79
CA VAL A 5 -13.90 2.03 5.97
C VAL A 5 -13.04 1.09 6.81
N ARG A 6 -13.59 0.56 7.91
CA ARG A 6 -12.92 -0.43 8.76
C ARG A 6 -12.61 -1.73 8.00
N LEU A 7 -13.54 -2.23 7.18
CA LEU A 7 -13.31 -3.39 6.31
C LEU A 7 -12.23 -3.10 5.25
N MET A 8 -12.17 -1.90 4.68
CA MET A 8 -11.07 -1.49 3.78
C MET A 8 -9.72 -1.47 4.50
N LEU A 9 -9.66 -0.92 5.71
CA LEU A 9 -8.44 -0.87 6.53
C LEU A 9 -7.97 -2.26 7.00
N GLU A 10 -8.90 -3.15 7.37
CA GLU A 10 -8.61 -4.57 7.66
C GLU A 10 -8.14 -5.31 6.39
N MET A 11 -8.68 -4.96 5.21
CA MET A 11 -8.28 -5.55 3.94
C MET A 11 -6.84 -5.20 3.56
N VAL A 12 -6.40 -3.98 3.84
CA VAL A 12 -5.03 -3.48 3.61
C VAL A 12 -4.00 -4.18 4.52
N ARG A 13 -4.45 -4.94 5.53
CA ARG A 13 -3.59 -5.55 6.56
C ARG A 13 -2.56 -4.53 7.06
N PHE A 14 -3.03 -3.43 7.62
CA PHE A 14 -2.17 -2.36 8.14
C PHE A 14 -1.03 -2.90 9.02
N SER A 15 -1.28 -3.97 9.77
CA SER A 15 -0.28 -4.70 10.56
C SER A 15 0.95 -5.15 9.75
N HIS A 16 0.77 -5.61 8.51
CA HIS A 16 1.89 -6.03 7.65
C HIS A 16 2.70 -4.83 7.11
N THR A 17 2.08 -3.66 7.02
CA THR A 17 2.74 -2.41 6.65
C THR A 17 3.61 -1.91 7.80
N VAL A 18 3.16 -2.05 9.04
CA VAL A 18 3.95 -1.74 10.25
C VAL A 18 5.21 -2.61 10.32
N PHE A 19 5.16 -3.89 9.93
CA PHE A 19 6.35 -4.74 9.89
C PHE A 19 7.37 -4.36 8.81
N ALA A 20 6.95 -3.72 7.72
CA ALA A 20 7.86 -3.26 6.66
C ALA A 20 8.47 -1.89 6.94
N LEU A 21 7.82 -1.09 7.80
CA LEU A 21 8.24 0.27 8.13
C LEU A 21 9.69 0.36 8.65
N PRO A 22 10.18 -0.54 9.53
CA PRO A 22 11.56 -0.51 10.00
C PRO A 22 12.58 -0.59 8.86
N PHE A 23 12.32 -1.39 7.82
CA PHE A 23 13.24 -1.55 6.69
C PHE A 23 13.31 -0.28 5.84
N ALA A 24 12.16 0.34 5.56
CA ALA A 24 12.11 1.59 4.81
C ALA A 24 12.78 2.75 5.58
N LEU A 25 12.55 2.82 6.90
CA LEU A 25 13.18 3.82 7.76
C LEU A 25 14.69 3.59 7.89
N LEU A 26 15.13 2.34 8.04
CA LEU A 26 16.56 2.01 8.09
C LEU A 26 17.28 2.46 6.82
N ALA A 27 16.70 2.19 5.64
CA ALA A 27 17.27 2.65 4.37
C ALA A 27 17.37 4.18 4.30
N ALA A 28 16.35 4.91 4.76
CA ALA A 28 16.39 6.37 4.82
C ALA A 28 17.48 6.89 5.78
N VAL A 29 17.62 6.27 6.97
CA VAL A 29 18.69 6.62 7.92
C VAL A 29 20.07 6.34 7.36
N MET A 30 20.26 5.23 6.66
CA MET A 30 21.53 4.91 5.98
C MET A 30 21.88 5.97 4.92
N ALA A 31 20.91 6.35 4.07
CA ALA A 31 21.11 7.39 3.06
C ALA A 31 21.47 8.75 3.66
N TRP A 32 20.84 9.13 4.78
CA TRP A 32 21.19 10.36 5.51
C TRP A 32 22.55 10.30 6.17
N ARG A 33 22.92 9.14 6.75
CA ARG A 33 24.21 8.95 7.43
C ARG A 33 25.39 9.02 6.45
N GLU A 34 25.22 8.48 5.25
CA GLU A 34 26.26 8.51 4.20
C GLU A 34 26.36 9.88 3.51
N GLY A 35 25.49 10.84 3.85
CA GLY A 35 25.47 12.16 3.23
C GLY A 35 24.98 12.17 1.79
N ALA A 36 24.38 11.06 1.32
CA ALA A 36 23.83 10.94 -0.03
C ALA A 36 22.62 11.87 -0.26
N VAL A 37 21.88 12.18 0.81
CA VAL A 37 20.71 13.08 0.80
C VAL A 37 20.70 13.94 2.06
N ALA A 38 20.37 15.23 1.95
CA ALA A 38 20.16 16.08 3.11
C ALA A 38 18.94 15.63 3.93
N TRP A 39 19.03 15.69 5.26
CA TRP A 39 17.88 15.33 6.11
C TRP A 39 16.74 16.33 5.95
N ARG A 40 15.57 15.85 5.51
CA ARG A 40 14.34 16.64 5.38
C ARG A 40 13.16 15.82 5.89
N TRP A 41 12.34 16.40 6.77
CA TRP A 41 11.12 15.75 7.26
C TRP A 41 10.14 15.40 6.11
N ARG A 42 10.21 16.14 4.99
CA ARG A 42 9.46 15.87 3.76
C ARG A 42 9.81 14.52 3.14
N ASP A 43 11.08 14.15 3.14
CA ASP A 43 11.53 12.88 2.57
C ASP A 43 11.07 11.71 3.44
N LEU A 44 11.08 11.89 4.77
CA LEU A 44 10.49 10.92 5.70
C LEU A 44 9.00 10.70 5.41
N LEU A 45 8.23 11.79 5.27
CA LEU A 45 6.81 11.72 4.91
C LEU A 45 6.62 11.04 3.55
N GLY A 46 7.45 11.38 2.55
CA GLY A 46 7.43 10.77 1.22
C GLY A 46 7.68 9.27 1.26
N VAL A 47 8.68 8.82 2.03
CA VAL A 47 8.99 7.39 2.21
C VAL A 47 7.82 6.64 2.82
N VAL A 48 7.23 7.18 3.89
CA VAL A 48 6.08 6.55 4.57
C VAL A 48 4.87 6.46 3.64
N LEU A 49 4.52 7.56 2.97
CA LEU A 49 3.40 7.58 2.03
C LEU A 49 3.62 6.61 0.85
N CYS A 50 4.80 6.66 0.24
CA CYS A 50 5.16 5.76 -0.85
C CYS A 50 5.05 4.29 -0.42
N MET A 51 5.58 3.93 0.76
CA MET A 51 5.54 2.56 1.25
C MET A 51 4.11 2.06 1.50
N VAL A 52 3.26 2.89 2.13
CA VAL A 52 1.86 2.53 2.41
C VAL A 52 1.06 2.38 1.12
N LEU A 53 1.23 3.31 0.18
CA LEU A 53 0.47 3.33 -1.07
C LEU A 53 0.91 2.23 -2.04
N ALA A 54 2.22 1.99 -2.18
CA ALA A 54 2.75 0.89 -2.98
C ALA A 54 2.26 -0.47 -2.45
N ARG A 55 2.31 -0.68 -1.13
CA ARG A 55 1.85 -1.94 -0.53
C ARG A 55 0.35 -2.15 -0.64
N SER A 56 -0.43 -1.08 -0.47
CA SER A 56 -1.89 -1.12 -0.63
C SER A 56 -2.27 -1.45 -2.08
N THR A 57 -1.57 -0.85 -3.05
CA THR A 57 -1.74 -1.14 -4.47
C THR A 57 -1.42 -2.59 -4.80
N ALA A 58 -0.26 -3.09 -4.35
CA ALA A 58 0.15 -4.48 -4.58
C ALA A 58 -0.84 -5.49 -3.98
N MET A 59 -1.33 -5.23 -2.76
CA MET A 59 -2.29 -6.13 -2.12
C MET A 59 -3.67 -6.12 -2.80
N ALA A 60 -4.13 -4.96 -3.25
CA ALA A 60 -5.37 -4.84 -4.02
C ALA A 60 -5.23 -5.52 -5.39
N PHE A 61 -4.09 -5.36 -6.05
CA PHE A 61 -3.78 -5.99 -7.33
C PHE A 61 -3.72 -7.52 -7.21
N ASN A 62 -3.00 -8.06 -6.22
CA ASN A 62 -2.94 -9.50 -5.99
C ASN A 62 -4.34 -10.08 -5.77
N ARG A 63 -5.18 -9.41 -4.97
CA ARG A 63 -6.57 -9.85 -4.76
C ARG A 63 -7.40 -9.80 -6.04
N LEU A 64 -7.18 -8.81 -6.91
CA LEU A 64 -7.90 -8.64 -8.18
C LEU A 64 -7.56 -9.76 -9.17
N THR A 65 -6.27 -10.05 -9.35
CA THR A 65 -5.76 -11.05 -10.28
C THR A 65 -6.00 -12.48 -9.77
N ASP A 66 -5.78 -12.71 -8.47
CA ASP A 66 -5.92 -14.03 -7.87
C ASP A 66 -7.39 -14.40 -7.58
N ARG A 67 -8.37 -13.57 -7.95
CA ARG A 67 -9.79 -13.77 -7.59
C ARG A 67 -10.35 -15.14 -8.02
N GLU A 68 -9.97 -15.61 -9.20
CA GLU A 68 -10.46 -16.86 -9.79
C GLU A 68 -9.74 -18.06 -9.15
N LEU A 69 -8.45 -17.90 -8.86
CA LEU A 69 -7.63 -18.89 -8.13
C LEU A 69 -8.08 -19.01 -6.66
N ASP A 70 -8.36 -17.89 -6.00
CA ASP A 70 -8.86 -17.82 -4.63
C ASP A 70 -10.26 -18.45 -4.52
N ALA A 71 -11.09 -18.36 -5.57
CA ALA A 71 -12.41 -18.99 -5.67
C ALA A 71 -12.35 -20.52 -5.88
N ALA A 72 -11.32 -21.02 -6.57
CA ALA A 72 -11.14 -22.46 -6.75
C ALA A 72 -10.66 -23.15 -5.45
N ASN A 73 -9.83 -22.47 -4.67
CA ASN A 73 -9.18 -23.05 -3.50
C ASN A 73 -10.09 -23.11 -2.25
N PRO A 74 -10.37 -24.30 -1.68
CA PRO A 74 -11.21 -24.47 -0.48
C PRO A 74 -10.79 -23.62 0.72
N ARG A 75 -9.49 -23.30 0.84
CA ARG A 75 -8.92 -22.56 1.98
C ARG A 75 -9.11 -21.03 1.87
N THR A 76 -9.31 -20.51 0.67
CA THR A 76 -9.41 -19.05 0.39
C THR A 76 -10.76 -18.64 -0.18
N ARG A 77 -11.66 -19.61 -0.40
CA ARG A 77 -13.02 -19.42 -0.93
C ARG A 77 -13.88 -18.44 -0.14
N SER A 78 -13.63 -18.29 1.16
CA SER A 78 -14.34 -17.37 2.07
C SER A 78 -13.80 -15.94 2.06
N ARG A 79 -12.81 -15.61 1.22
CA ARG A 79 -12.28 -14.24 1.10
C ARG A 79 -13.32 -13.29 0.48
N HIS A 80 -13.21 -12.01 0.82
CA HIS A 80 -14.23 -11.00 0.49
C HIS A 80 -14.48 -10.76 -1.01
N LEU A 81 -13.50 -11.02 -1.89
CA LEU A 81 -13.69 -10.91 -3.34
C LEU A 81 -14.48 -12.10 -3.92
N PRO A 82 -14.09 -13.37 -3.67
CA PRO A 82 -14.88 -14.53 -4.13
C PRO A 82 -16.24 -14.64 -3.43
N ALA A 83 -16.39 -14.10 -2.21
CA ALA A 83 -17.67 -14.02 -1.49
C ALA A 83 -18.58 -12.86 -1.94
N GLY A 84 -18.19 -12.03 -2.92
CA GLY A 84 -19.01 -10.95 -3.46
C GLY A 84 -19.26 -9.74 -2.54
N LEU A 85 -18.55 -9.66 -1.40
CA LEU A 85 -18.69 -8.57 -0.42
C LEU A 85 -18.07 -7.25 -0.88
N LEU A 86 -17.18 -7.30 -1.88
CA LEU A 86 -16.52 -6.15 -2.48
C LEU A 86 -16.64 -6.22 -4.00
N SER A 87 -17.06 -5.13 -4.63
CA SER A 87 -17.12 -5.06 -6.08
C SER A 87 -15.71 -5.02 -6.68
N VAL A 88 -15.51 -5.76 -7.77
CA VAL A 88 -14.28 -5.74 -8.56
C VAL A 88 -13.94 -4.31 -8.98
N ALA A 89 -14.95 -3.54 -9.39
CA ALA A 89 -14.80 -2.12 -9.72
C ALA A 89 -14.31 -1.28 -8.53
N GLY A 90 -14.81 -1.54 -7.31
CA GLY A 90 -14.38 -0.83 -6.11
C GLY A 90 -12.93 -1.13 -5.73
N VAL A 91 -12.50 -2.39 -5.84
CA VAL A 91 -11.09 -2.76 -5.57
C VAL A 91 -10.16 -2.24 -6.66
N THR A 92 -10.60 -2.24 -7.92
CA THR A 92 -9.83 -1.66 -9.04
C THR A 92 -9.68 -0.15 -8.86
N ALA A 93 -10.76 0.56 -8.53
CA ALA A 93 -10.72 1.99 -8.24
C ALA A 93 -9.80 2.30 -7.05
N PHE A 94 -9.88 1.51 -5.98
CA PHE A 94 -8.97 1.65 -4.83
C PHE A 94 -7.50 1.45 -5.23
N ALA A 95 -7.19 0.40 -6.00
CA ALA A 95 -5.83 0.15 -6.49
C ALA A 95 -5.32 1.30 -7.36
N ALA A 96 -6.17 1.82 -8.27
CA ALA A 96 -5.83 2.95 -9.12
C ALA A 96 -5.58 4.23 -8.32
N VAL A 97 -6.41 4.53 -7.32
CA VAL A 97 -6.23 5.69 -6.42
C VAL A 97 -4.95 5.54 -5.61
N CYS A 98 -4.64 4.37 -5.07
CA CYS A 98 -3.39 4.13 -4.35
C CYS A 98 -2.17 4.25 -5.27
N ALA A 99 -2.24 3.75 -6.50
CA ALA A 99 -1.18 3.88 -7.49
C ALA A 99 -0.93 5.35 -7.87
N ALA A 100 -2.01 6.10 -8.14
CA ALA A 100 -1.92 7.54 -8.42
C ALA A 100 -1.36 8.30 -7.21
N GLY A 101 -1.81 7.97 -6.01
CA GLY A 101 -1.28 8.54 -4.76
C GLY A 101 0.20 8.23 -4.55
N PHE A 102 0.66 7.02 -4.90
CA PHE A 102 2.08 6.66 -4.87
C PHE A 102 2.88 7.57 -5.80
N VAL A 103 2.45 7.72 -7.06
CA VAL A 103 3.12 8.62 -8.02
C VAL A 103 3.09 10.07 -7.54
N ALA A 104 1.97 10.55 -6.99
CA ALA A 104 1.91 11.90 -6.43
C ALA A 104 2.84 12.08 -5.22
N SER A 105 3.04 11.03 -4.42
CA SER A 105 3.94 11.08 -3.26
C SER A 105 5.40 11.19 -3.65
N THR A 106 5.80 10.71 -4.83
CA THR A 106 7.20 10.86 -5.29
C THR A 106 7.56 12.33 -5.57
N LEU A 107 6.56 13.19 -5.79
CA LEU A 107 6.77 14.63 -5.94
C LEU A 107 7.28 15.30 -4.66
N LEU A 108 7.10 14.67 -3.49
CA LEU A 108 7.62 15.19 -2.22
C LEU A 108 9.15 15.19 -2.15
N PHE A 109 9.80 14.36 -2.96
CA PHE A 109 11.26 14.32 -3.06
C PHE A 109 11.83 15.44 -3.95
N LEU A 110 10.98 16.22 -4.64
CA LEU A 110 11.43 17.36 -5.43
C LEU A 110 11.57 18.64 -4.56
N PRO A 111 12.50 19.54 -4.91
CA PRO A 111 13.61 19.39 -5.84
C PRO A 111 14.78 18.63 -5.19
N ASN A 112 15.42 17.76 -5.96
CA ASN A 112 16.62 17.02 -5.57
C ASN A 112 17.82 18.00 -5.63
N ARG A 113 18.08 18.71 -4.53
CA ARG A 113 19.19 19.66 -4.40
C ARG A 113 20.21 19.14 -3.40
#